data_AF-A0A1N6FD21-F1
#
_entry.id   AF-A0A1N6FD21-F1
#
_cell.length_a   1.000
_cell.length_b   1.000
_cell.length_c   1.000
_cell.angle_alpha   90.00
_cell.angle_beta   90.00
_cell.angle_gamma   90.00
#
_symmetry.space_group_name_H-M   'P 1'
#
loop_
_entity.id
_entity.type
_entity.pdbx_description
1 polymer ?
#
loop_
_entity_poly.entity_id
_entity_poly.type
_entity_poly.pdbx_seq_one_letter_code
_entity_poly.pdbx_strand_id
1 'polypeptide(L)'
;MTIHEARRALEQYFVEHPPAISGDLYIAGEGFEDELDYLPVWGSRQFSVDGVEAFARWDNLAIFIDKRTAAVRQELHTPNFAKISSMTPVAATE
;
A
#
# COMPACT_ATOMS: atom_id res chain seq x y z
N MET A 1 13.58 2.87 -8.51
CA MET A 1 12.12 3.01 -8.66
C MET A 1 11.62 4.11 -7.74
N THR A 2 10.65 4.91 -8.18
CA THR A 2 9.97 5.94 -7.37
C THR A 2 8.69 5.39 -6.72
N ILE A 3 8.15 6.10 -5.73
CA ILE A 3 6.84 5.75 -5.14
C ILE A 3 5.71 5.80 -6.18
N HIS A 4 5.80 6.67 -7.20
CA HIS A 4 4.84 6.72 -8.31
C HIS A 4 4.86 5.45 -9.15
N GLU A 5 6.04 4.92 -9.44
CA GLU A 5 6.21 3.65 -10.15
C GLU A 5 5.72 2.48 -9.29
N ALA A 6 6.00 2.50 -7.98
CA ALA A 6 5.50 1.50 -7.04
C ALA A 6 3.97 1.47 -6.97
N ARG A 7 3.36 2.66 -6.95
CA ARG A 7 1.91 2.82 -7.00
C ARG A 7 1.33 2.26 -8.30
N ARG A 8 1.92 2.58 -9.46
CA ARG A 8 1.47 2.03 -10.75
C ARG A 8 1.61 0.51 -10.81
N ALA A 9 2.68 -0.05 -10.22
CA ALA A 9 2.83 -1.50 -10.11
C ALA A 9 1.70 -2.12 -9.29
N LEU A 10 1.28 -1.47 -8.19
CA LEU A 10 0.13 -1.90 -7.40
C LEU A 10 -1.20 -1.75 -8.13
N GLU A 11 -1.41 -0.65 -8.86
CA GLU A 11 -2.60 -0.45 -9.70
C GLU A 11 -2.74 -1.59 -10.72
N GLN A 12 -1.65 -1.91 -11.45
CA GLN A 12 -1.63 -3.03 -12.39
C GLN A 12 -1.88 -4.37 -11.69
N TYR A 13 -1.27 -4.57 -10.52
CA TYR A 13 -1.46 -5.80 -9.75
C TYR A 13 -2.92 -6.03 -9.39
N PHE A 14 -3.66 -4.98 -8.98
CA PHE A 14 -5.07 -5.09 -8.63
C PHE A 14 -6.02 -5.22 -9.83
N VAL A 15 -5.60 -4.83 -11.03
CA VAL A 15 -6.34 -5.18 -12.27
C VAL A 15 -6.35 -6.70 -12.47
N GLU A 16 -5.21 -7.35 -12.22
CA GLU A 16 -5.05 -8.80 -12.38
C GLU A 16 -5.53 -9.60 -11.16
N HIS A 17 -5.41 -9.02 -9.97
CA HIS A 17 -5.73 -9.65 -8.68
C HIS A 17 -6.61 -8.70 -7.85
N PRO A 18 -7.91 -8.56 -8.21
CA PRO A 18 -8.81 -7.63 -7.50
C PRO A 18 -8.84 -7.93 -6.00
N PRO A 19 -8.59 -6.92 -5.13
CA PRO A 19 -8.61 -7.13 -3.69
C PRO A 19 -10.06 -7.35 -3.21
N ALA A 20 -10.22 -8.18 -2.18
CA ALA A 20 -11.52 -8.48 -1.57
C ALA A 20 -12.01 -7.33 -0.67
N ILE A 21 -12.24 -6.16 -1.25
CA ILE A 21 -12.73 -4.97 -0.56
C ILE A 21 -14.12 -4.58 -1.07
N SER A 22 -14.94 -3.97 -0.22
CA SER A 22 -16.21 -3.35 -0.63
C SER A 22 -16.01 -1.86 -0.90
N GLY A 23 -16.56 -1.37 -2.02
CA GLY A 23 -16.44 0.02 -2.45
C GLY A 23 -15.38 0.23 -3.53
N ASP A 24 -15.01 1.50 -3.76
CA ASP A 24 -14.05 1.88 -4.79
C ASP A 24 -12.63 1.76 -4.26
N LEU A 25 -11.78 1.03 -4.98
CA LEU A 25 -10.35 0.95 -4.67
C LEU A 25 -9.72 2.35 -4.70
N TYR A 26 -9.05 2.70 -3.61
CA TYR A 26 -8.26 3.90 -3.46
C TYR A 26 -6.83 3.52 -3.09
N ILE A 27 -5.86 4.10 -3.80
CA ILE A 27 -4.45 4.05 -3.44
C ILE A 27 -4.03 5.50 -3.18
N ALA A 28 -3.45 5.73 -2.01
CA ALA A 28 -3.10 7.07 -1.55
C ALA A 28 -1.98 7.71 -2.38
N GLY A 29 -1.85 9.02 -2.25
CA GLY A 29 -0.72 9.77 -2.79
C GLY A 29 0.52 9.65 -1.90
N GLU A 30 0.41 8.99 -0.75
CA GLU A 30 1.45 8.83 0.24
C GLU A 30 1.66 7.34 0.56
N GLY A 31 2.83 7.02 1.08
CA GLY A 31 3.21 5.68 1.47
C GLY A 31 4.38 5.71 2.43
N PHE A 32 5.01 4.55 2.59
CA PHE A 32 6.21 4.42 3.39
C PHE A 32 7.29 3.72 2.58
N GLU A 33 8.55 3.93 2.94
CA GLU A 33 9.69 3.25 2.32
C GLU A 33 10.74 2.81 3.32
N ASP A 34 11.48 1.76 2.96
CA ASP A 34 12.77 1.44 3.55
C ASP A 34 13.82 1.23 2.42
N GLU A 35 14.97 0.63 2.73
CA GLU A 35 16.02 0.41 1.74
C GLU A 35 15.60 -0.49 0.56
N LEU A 36 14.65 -1.41 0.79
CA LEU A 36 14.29 -2.47 -0.16
C LEU A 36 12.91 -2.29 -0.75
N ASP A 37 11.97 -1.74 0.02
CA ASP A 37 10.55 -1.80 -0.28
C ASP A 37 9.88 -0.43 -0.22
N TYR A 38 8.86 -0.26 -1.05
CA TYR A 38 7.76 0.66 -0.79
C TYR A 38 6.59 -0.07 -0.17
N LEU A 39 5.87 0.61 0.71
CA LEU A 39 4.60 0.21 1.29
C LEU A 39 3.55 1.27 0.94
N PRO A 40 2.82 1.11 -0.17
CA PRO A 40 1.73 2.01 -0.54
C PRO A 40 0.59 1.92 0.49
N VAL A 41 -0.04 3.05 0.79
CA VAL A 41 -1.30 3.07 1.55
C VAL A 41 -2.45 2.89 0.57
N TRP A 42 -3.38 1.98 0.87
CA TRP A 42 -4.52 1.70 0.00
C TRP A 42 -5.69 1.12 0.80
N GLY A 43 -6.88 1.18 0.21
CA GLY A 43 -8.11 0.69 0.82
C GLY A 43 -9.32 1.01 -0.03
N SER A 44 -10.48 1.08 0.60
CA SER A 44 -11.71 1.54 -0.05
C SER A 44 -11.90 3.03 0.20
N ARG A 45 -12.24 3.79 -0.84
CA ARG A 45 -12.44 5.25 -0.78
C ARG A 45 -13.49 5.62 0.25
N GLN A 46 -14.56 4.83 0.33
CA GLN A 46 -15.66 5.01 1.28
C GLN A 46 -15.18 4.89 2.75
N PHE A 47 -14.08 4.17 3.02
CA PHE A 47 -13.45 4.12 4.34
C PHE A 47 -12.41 5.22 4.56
N SER A 48 -12.01 5.93 3.50
CA SER A 48 -10.98 6.98 3.56
C SER A 48 -11.57 8.40 3.65
N VAL A 49 -12.88 8.60 3.42
CA VAL A 49 -13.47 9.93 3.15
C VAL A 49 -14.16 10.60 4.37
N ASP A 50 -14.39 9.90 5.49
CA ASP A 50 -15.16 10.46 6.61
C ASP A 50 -14.32 11.01 7.78
N GLY A 51 -13.03 11.30 7.59
CA GLY A 51 -12.16 11.85 8.64
C GLY A 51 -11.92 10.90 9.83
N VAL A 52 -12.37 9.64 9.70
CA VAL A 52 -12.06 8.55 10.60
C VAL A 52 -10.90 7.78 9.96
N GLU A 53 -9.75 7.70 10.64
CA GLU A 53 -8.61 6.83 10.28
C GLU A 53 -8.98 5.33 10.44
N ALA A 54 -10.07 4.89 9.83
CA ALA A 54 -10.44 3.50 9.78
C ALA A 54 -10.04 2.95 8.41
N PHE A 55 -8.73 2.86 8.17
CA PHE A 55 -8.14 1.92 7.20
C PHE A 55 -8.34 0.47 7.66
N ALA A 56 -9.46 0.15 8.31
CA ALA A 56 -9.73 -1.14 8.91
C ALA A 56 -10.07 -2.14 7.81
N ARG A 57 -9.05 -2.51 7.04
CA ARG A 57 -9.01 -3.80 6.38
C ARG A 57 -8.88 -4.85 7.47
N TRP A 58 -9.88 -5.71 7.57
CA TRP A 58 -9.92 -6.76 8.59
C TRP A 58 -8.97 -7.93 8.27
N ASP A 59 -8.33 -7.91 7.10
CA ASP A 59 -7.55 -9.02 6.56
C ASP A 59 -6.05 -8.97 6.88
N ASN A 60 -5.61 -8.03 7.74
CA ASN A 60 -4.22 -7.95 8.24
C ASN A 60 -3.15 -7.98 7.13
N LEU A 61 -3.47 -7.55 5.92
CA LEU A 61 -2.58 -7.68 4.77
C LEU A 61 -1.77 -6.39 4.55
N ALA A 62 -0.46 -6.53 4.43
CA ALA A 62 0.47 -5.53 3.94
C ALA A 62 0.89 -5.86 2.50
N ILE A 63 1.05 -4.85 1.65
CA ILE A 63 1.56 -5.02 0.30
C ILE A 63 2.86 -4.26 0.15
N PHE A 64 3.94 -5.00 -0.09
CA PHE A 64 5.26 -4.44 -0.32
C PHE A 64 5.58 -4.48 -1.82
N ILE A 65 6.23 -3.42 -2.32
CA ILE A 65 6.73 -3.33 -3.69
C ILE A 65 8.25 -3.26 -3.65
N ASP A 66 8.92 -4.25 -4.21
CA ASP A 66 10.39 -4.30 -4.26
C ASP A 66 10.93 -3.18 -5.15
N LYS A 67 11.82 -2.33 -4.60
CA LYS A 67 12.37 -1.14 -5.26
C LYS A 67 13.22 -1.43 -6.50
N ARG A 68 13.71 -2.67 -6.65
CA ARG A 68 14.62 -3.08 -7.73
C ARG A 68 13.89 -3.74 -8.89
N THR A 69 12.82 -4.46 -8.60
CA THR A 69 12.14 -5.36 -9.54
C THR A 69 10.68 -4.98 -9.80
N ALA A 70 10.12 -4.05 -9.01
CA ALA A 70 8.69 -3.73 -8.99
C ALA A 70 7.79 -4.93 -8.65
N ALA A 71 8.35 -5.99 -8.05
CA ALA A 71 7.59 -7.16 -7.66
C ALA A 71 6.64 -6.81 -6.50
N VAL A 72 5.36 -7.15 -6.65
CA VAL A 72 4.33 -6.99 -5.61
C VAL A 72 4.32 -8.21 -4.72
N ARG A 73 4.52 -8.01 -3.42
CA ARG A 73 4.47 -9.05 -2.38
C ARG A 73 3.31 -8.80 -1.44
N GLN A 74 2.47 -9.81 -1.29
CA GLN A 74 1.43 -9.85 -0.28
C GLN A 74 1.98 -10.52 0.98
N GLU A 75 1.92 -9.81 2.11
CA GLU A 75 2.37 -10.32 3.39
C GLU A 75 1.40 -9.93 4.50
N LEU A 76 1.55 -10.52 5.68
CA LEU A 76 0.76 -10.12 6.84
C LEU A 76 1.40 -8.90 7.52
N HIS A 77 0.57 -7.98 8.00
CA HIS A 77 0.97 -6.77 8.71
C HIS A 77 1.51 -7.12 10.10
N THR A 78 0.88 -8.04 10.86
CA THR A 78 1.38 -8.41 12.20
C THR A 78 2.84 -8.89 12.22
N PRO A 79 3.27 -9.85 11.37
CA PRO A 79 4.68 -10.26 11.32
C PRO A 79 5.62 -9.14 10.86
N ASN A 80 5.12 -8.18 10.09
CA ASN A 80 5.89 -7.07 9.56
C ASN A 80 5.79 -5.78 10.40
N PHE A 81 5.14 -5.82 11.57
CA PHE A 81 4.85 -4.61 12.35
C PHE A 81 6.12 -3.78 12.64
N ALA A 82 7.19 -4.45 13.09
CA ALA A 82 8.46 -3.79 13.39
C ALA A 82 9.06 -3.11 12.14
N LYS A 83 9.08 -3.82 11.00
CA LYS A 83 9.52 -3.29 9.71
C LYS A 83 8.70 -2.05 9.35
N ILE A 84 7.37 -2.18 9.29
CA ILE A 84 6.44 -1.10 8.92
C ILE A 84 6.63 0.12 9.82
N SER A 85 6.75 -0.07 11.13
CA SER A 85 6.95 1.02 12.10
C SER A 85 8.28 1.77 11.94
N SER A 86 9.28 1.14 11.30
CA SER A 86 10.60 1.73 11.04
C SER A 86 10.72 2.37 9.65
N MET A 87 9.70 2.22 8.80
CA MET A 87 9.72 2.79 7.45
C MET A 87 9.53 4.31 7.51
N THR A 88 10.15 4.99 6.54
CA THR A 88 10.09 6.45 6.42
C THR A 88 8.87 6.84 5.57
N PRO A 89 8.03 7.79 6.01
CA PRO A 89 6.93 8.30 5.18
C PRO A 89 7.47 8.95 3.91
N VAL A 90 6.83 8.67 2.78
CA VAL A 90 7.15 9.26 1.48
C VAL A 90 5.87 9.71 0.78
N ALA A 91 5.89 10.91 0.22
CA ALA A 91 4.81 11.40 -0.61
C ALA A 91 5.13 11.11 -2.09
N ALA A 92 4.15 10.59 -2.81
CA ALA A 92 4.07 10.64 -4.26
C ALA A 92 3.62 12.04 -4.69
N THR A 93 4.35 13.07 -4.27
CA THR A 93 4.24 14.41 -4.86
C THR A 93 4.74 14.33 -6.30
N GLU A 94 3.95 14.85 -7.25
CA GLU A 94 4.31 14.93 -8.68
C GLU A 94 5.62 15.67 -8.93
#